data_AF-A0AAQ4PXQ6-F1
#
_entry.id   AF-A0AAQ4PXQ6-F1
#
_cell.length_a   1.000
_cell.length_b   1.000
_cell.length_c   1.000
_cell.angle_alpha   90.00
_cell.angle_beta   90.00
_cell.angle_gamma   90.00
#
_symmetry.space_group_name_H-M   'P 1'
#
loop_
_entity.id
_entity.type
_entity.pdbx_description
1 polymer ?
#
loop_
_entity_poly.entity_id
_entity_poly.type
_entity_poly.pdbx_seq_one_letter_code
_entity_poly.pdbx_strand_id
1 'polypeptide(L)'
;FSRGGEVALKRAVVVSVGADFSSSLPADAAGQLDVFGHDGDPLGVDGAQVGVLEQAHQVSLAGLLQSHNGGALEAQVGLEKPHRYRPGTVALREIRRYQKSTELLIRKLPFQRLVREIAQDFKTDLRFQSSAVMALQESSEAYLVGLFEDTNLCAIHAKRVTIMPKDIQLARRIRGERA
;
A
#
# COMPACT_ATOMS: atom_id res chain seq x y z
N PHE A 1 20.33 8.67 -28.53
CA PHE A 1 19.39 7.74 -29.16
C PHE A 1 18.24 7.51 -28.18
N SER A 2 17.10 8.15 -28.49
CA SER A 2 15.73 8.09 -27.94
C SER A 2 15.45 7.67 -26.49
N ARG A 3 15.34 8.68 -25.59
CA ARG A 3 14.49 8.59 -24.37
C ARG A 3 12.98 8.68 -24.67
N GLY A 4 12.60 8.93 -25.92
CA GLY A 4 11.19 9.13 -26.33
C GLY A 4 10.47 7.86 -26.79
N GLY A 5 11.19 6.78 -27.17
CA GLY A 5 10.59 5.56 -27.71
C GLY A 5 10.10 4.59 -26.63
N GLU A 6 10.79 4.54 -25.49
CA GLU A 6 10.53 3.54 -24.43
C GLU A 6 9.37 3.96 -23.51
N VAL A 7 9.14 5.27 -23.36
CA VAL A 7 7.99 5.83 -22.64
C VAL A 7 6.68 5.62 -23.42
N ALA A 8 6.76 5.49 -24.75
CA ALA A 8 5.60 5.20 -25.60
C ALA A 8 5.10 3.76 -25.43
N LEU A 9 5.99 2.80 -25.17
CA LEU A 9 5.64 1.40 -24.89
C LEU A 9 4.84 1.25 -23.58
N LYS A 10 5.19 2.02 -22.54
CA LYS A 10 4.42 2.06 -21.29
C LYS A 10 3.02 2.69 -21.47
N ARG A 11 2.86 3.63 -22.41
CA ARG A 11 1.54 4.19 -22.75
C ARG A 11 0.72 3.25 -23.63
N ALA A 12 1.35 2.53 -24.57
CA ALA A 12 0.64 1.65 -25.50
C ALA A 12 0.01 0.43 -24.81
N VAL A 13 0.69 -0.19 -23.85
CA VAL A 13 0.17 -1.38 -23.14
C VAL A 13 -0.98 -1.01 -22.19
N VAL A 14 -0.93 0.16 -21.55
CA VAL A 14 -1.97 0.59 -20.61
C VAL A 14 -3.23 1.12 -21.34
N VAL A 15 -3.11 1.64 -22.56
CA VAL A 15 -4.26 2.16 -23.33
C VAL A 15 -5.10 1.05 -23.96
N SER A 16 -4.53 -0.11 -24.29
CA SER A 16 -5.27 -1.18 -24.96
C SER A 16 -6.21 -1.98 -24.05
N VAL A 17 -6.08 -1.90 -22.71
CA VAL A 17 -6.99 -2.60 -21.77
C VAL A 17 -8.04 -1.66 -21.17
N GLY A 18 -7.88 -0.34 -21.33
CA GLY A 18 -8.77 0.68 -20.74
C GLY A 18 -9.97 1.10 -21.60
N ALA A 19 -10.17 0.53 -22.79
CA ALA A 19 -11.17 1.01 -23.75
C ALA A 19 -12.54 0.30 -23.69
N ASP A 20 -12.68 -0.83 -23.00
CA ASP A 20 -13.86 -1.70 -23.16
C ASP A 20 -14.78 -1.82 -21.92
N PHE A 21 -14.59 -1.01 -20.88
CA PHE A 21 -15.52 -0.97 -19.74
C PHE A 21 -15.97 0.46 -19.40
N SER A 22 -16.54 1.14 -20.40
CA SER A 22 -17.36 2.34 -20.20
C SER A 22 -18.83 2.05 -20.53
N SER A 23 -19.47 1.15 -19.79
CA SER A 23 -20.93 1.00 -19.83
C SER A 23 -21.55 1.09 -18.42
N SER A 24 -22.19 2.24 -18.21
CA SER A 24 -23.38 2.49 -17.38
C SER A 24 -23.56 1.70 -16.07
N LEU A 25 -23.34 2.37 -14.93
CA LEU A 25 -24.06 2.03 -13.70
C LEU A 25 -25.16 3.08 -13.47
N PRO A 26 -26.45 2.70 -13.36
CA PRO A 26 -27.50 3.60 -12.94
C PRO A 26 -27.46 3.80 -11.43
N ALA A 27 -27.81 5.00 -10.98
CA ALA A 27 -28.20 5.26 -9.60
C ALA A 27 -29.58 4.62 -9.32
N ASP A 28 -29.77 3.98 -8.17
CA ASP A 28 -30.75 4.43 -7.15
C ASP A 28 -30.78 3.51 -5.90
N ALA A 29 -31.36 4.06 -4.84
CA ALA A 29 -32.12 3.45 -3.75
C ALA A 29 -31.37 2.97 -2.47
N ALA A 30 -31.47 3.84 -1.46
CA ALA A 30 -32.07 3.59 -0.15
C ALA A 30 -32.00 2.17 0.44
N GLY A 31 -31.50 2.07 1.67
CA GLY A 31 -31.73 0.88 2.50
C GLY A 31 -30.79 0.79 3.68
N GLN A 32 -31.19 1.44 4.76
CA GLN A 32 -30.94 1.07 6.15
C GLN A 32 -30.55 -0.41 6.31
N LEU A 33 -29.34 -0.68 6.79
CA LEU A 33 -28.97 -1.98 7.34
C LEU A 33 -28.30 -1.73 8.69
N ASP A 34 -29.12 -1.88 9.73
CA ASP A 34 -28.68 -2.21 11.08
C ASP A 34 -27.75 -3.43 11.02
N VAL A 35 -26.60 -3.31 11.69
CA VAL A 35 -25.78 -4.47 12.05
C VAL A 35 -25.48 -4.37 13.53
N PHE A 36 -26.30 -5.08 14.31
CA PHE A 36 -25.96 -5.60 15.63
C PHE A 36 -24.67 -6.44 15.54
N GLY A 37 -23.79 -6.35 16.54
CA GLY A 37 -22.61 -7.20 16.66
C GLY A 37 -21.57 -6.64 17.61
N HIS A 38 -21.85 -6.63 18.90
CA HIS A 38 -21.41 -7.63 19.90
C HIS A 38 -20.05 -7.28 20.53
N ASP A 39 -20.10 -7.22 21.86
CA ASP A 39 -19.00 -6.99 22.78
C ASP A 39 -17.82 -7.93 22.53
N GLY A 40 -16.63 -7.37 22.64
CA GLY A 40 -15.37 -8.10 22.61
C GLY A 40 -14.33 -7.35 23.41
N ASP A 41 -14.39 -7.49 24.74
CA ASP A 41 -13.29 -7.17 25.64
C ASP A 41 -12.05 -8.01 25.28
N PRO A 42 -10.87 -7.42 25.09
CA PRO A 42 -9.62 -8.15 25.17
C PRO A 42 -9.03 -7.98 26.57
N LEU A 43 -9.09 -9.06 27.34
CA LEU A 43 -8.34 -9.27 28.57
C LEU A 43 -6.83 -9.28 28.29
N GLY A 44 -6.09 -8.51 29.10
CA GLY A 44 -4.85 -8.94 29.76
C GLY A 44 -3.57 -9.03 28.94
N VAL A 45 -2.60 -8.17 29.27
CA VAL A 45 -1.19 -8.56 29.48
C VAL A 45 -0.52 -7.55 30.42
N ASP A 46 -0.12 -8.02 31.61
CA ASP A 46 0.85 -7.36 32.48
C ASP A 46 2.27 -7.61 31.95
N GLY A 47 3.07 -6.55 31.85
CA GLY A 47 4.44 -6.62 31.34
C GLY A 47 5.35 -5.57 31.99
N ALA A 48 5.98 -5.98 33.09
CA ALA A 48 7.31 -5.60 33.59
C ALA A 48 7.84 -4.16 33.39
N GLN A 49 8.15 -3.55 34.54
CA GLN A 49 9.10 -2.44 34.70
C GLN A 49 10.45 -2.72 34.01
N VAL A 50 10.89 -1.79 33.16
CA VAL A 50 12.30 -1.48 32.93
C VAL A 50 12.42 0.04 32.82
N GLY A 51 12.98 0.68 33.84
CA GLY A 51 13.36 2.09 33.78
C GLY A 51 14.79 2.22 33.29
N VAL A 52 15.01 2.97 32.19
CA VAL A 52 16.26 3.67 31.90
C VAL A 52 15.94 4.94 31.09
N LEU A 53 16.05 6.08 31.78
CA LEU A 53 16.47 7.42 31.31
C LEU A 53 15.96 7.94 29.95
N GLU A 54 15.00 8.86 30.00
CA GLU A 54 15.13 10.09 29.21
C GLU A 54 14.42 11.24 29.93
N GLN A 55 15.20 12.23 30.38
CA GLN A 55 14.70 13.48 30.95
C GLN A 55 14.00 14.28 29.86
N ALA A 56 12.69 14.14 29.74
CA ALA A 56 11.85 15.18 29.18
C ALA A 56 11.30 16.01 30.35
N HIS A 57 11.56 17.31 30.33
CA HIS A 57 11.02 18.28 31.28
C HIS A 57 9.48 18.23 31.28
N GLN A 58 8.92 17.38 32.12
CA GLN A 58 7.51 17.35 32.46
C GLN A 58 7.35 18.15 33.75
N VAL A 59 7.29 19.48 33.62
CA VAL A 59 6.78 20.30 34.71
C VAL A 59 5.31 19.94 34.89
N SER A 60 5.05 19.10 35.89
CA SER A 60 3.71 18.80 36.38
C SER A 60 3.01 20.11 36.72
N LEU A 61 2.08 20.54 35.87
CA LEU A 61 1.11 21.60 36.18
C LEU A 61 0.10 21.18 37.27
N ALA A 62 0.25 19.98 37.85
CA ALA A 62 -0.57 19.52 38.95
C ALA A 62 -0.36 20.29 40.27
N GLY A 63 0.71 21.10 40.37
CA GLY A 63 1.04 21.85 41.59
C GLY A 63 0.50 23.29 41.68
N LEU A 64 -0.07 23.87 40.60
CA LEU A 64 -0.32 25.32 40.54
C LEU A 64 -1.80 25.74 40.62
N LEU A 65 -2.73 24.87 40.99
CA LEU A 65 -4.15 25.24 41.09
C LEU A 65 -4.80 24.65 42.34
N GLN A 66 -4.36 25.12 43.51
CA GLN A 66 -5.30 25.35 44.61
C GLN A 66 -6.10 26.62 44.27
N SER A 67 -7.10 26.50 43.41
CA SER A 67 -8.04 27.59 43.17
C SER A 67 -9.41 27.01 42.81
N HIS A 68 -10.41 27.39 43.60
CA HIS A 68 -11.80 26.90 43.58
C HIS A 68 -12.61 27.25 42.32
N ASN A 69 -11.97 27.37 41.15
CA ASN A 69 -12.63 27.69 39.87
C ASN A 69 -12.11 26.81 38.72
N GLY A 70 -11.95 25.50 38.97
CA GLY A 70 -11.43 24.51 38.02
C GLY A 70 -12.39 24.06 36.92
N GLY A 71 -13.29 24.94 36.44
CA GLY A 71 -14.23 24.62 35.35
C GLY A 71 -14.00 25.39 34.05
N ALA A 72 -13.30 26.53 34.09
CA ALA A 72 -13.24 27.44 32.94
C ALA A 72 -11.99 27.27 32.06
N LEU A 73 -10.93 26.63 32.54
CA LEU A 73 -9.66 26.50 31.79
C LEU A 73 -9.55 25.23 30.94
N GLU A 74 -10.46 24.26 31.10
CA GLU A 74 -10.51 23.10 30.20
C GLU A 74 -11.13 23.45 28.83
N ALA A 75 -11.83 24.58 28.72
CA ALA A 75 -12.49 25.01 27.49
C ALA A 75 -11.55 25.72 26.48
N GLN A 76 -10.33 26.11 26.88
CA GLN A 76 -9.43 26.89 26.02
C GLN A 76 -8.36 26.08 25.28
N VAL A 77 -8.11 24.82 25.63
CA VAL A 77 -7.12 23.99 24.92
C VAL A 77 -7.86 22.83 24.25
N GLY A 78 -8.62 23.15 23.21
CA GLY A 78 -9.24 22.18 22.31
C GLY A 78 -8.16 21.43 21.52
N LEU A 79 -7.56 20.41 22.12
CA LEU A 79 -6.72 19.46 21.39
C LEU A 79 -7.64 18.67 20.47
N GLU A 80 -7.80 19.13 19.23
CA GLU A 80 -8.55 18.40 18.21
C GLU A 80 -8.00 16.98 18.09
N LYS A 81 -8.90 16.00 18.17
CA LYS A 81 -8.52 14.59 18.02
C LYS A 81 -7.83 14.41 16.67
N PRO A 82 -6.71 13.67 16.60
CA PRO A 82 -6.01 13.44 15.34
C PRO A 82 -6.95 12.79 14.33
N HIS A 83 -7.13 13.46 13.18
CA HIS A 83 -8.03 12.99 12.14
C HIS A 83 -7.56 11.64 11.56
N ARG A 84 -8.41 10.62 11.64
CA ARG A 84 -8.17 9.27 11.09
C ARG A 84 -9.04 9.03 9.87
N TYR A 85 -8.40 8.73 8.74
CA TYR A 85 -9.10 8.31 7.53
C TYR A 85 -9.79 6.95 7.73
N ARG A 86 -10.95 6.78 7.09
CA ARG A 86 -11.65 5.48 7.06
C ARG A 86 -10.78 4.42 6.36
N PRO A 87 -10.85 3.15 6.76
CA PRO A 87 -10.21 2.06 6.03
C PRO A 87 -10.56 2.10 4.54
N GLY A 88 -9.57 1.91 3.67
CA GLY A 88 -9.74 2.01 2.22
C GLY A 88 -9.54 3.41 1.63
N THR A 89 -9.76 4.50 2.38
CA THR A 89 -9.59 5.87 1.85
C THR A 89 -8.16 6.16 1.41
N VAL A 90 -7.17 5.77 2.23
CA VAL A 90 -5.75 5.98 1.91
C VAL A 90 -5.32 5.06 0.76
N ALA A 91 -5.77 3.80 0.76
CA ALA A 91 -5.48 2.85 -0.30
C ALA A 91 -5.99 3.33 -1.66
N LEU A 92 -7.24 3.81 -1.75
CA LEU A 92 -7.79 4.37 -2.99
C LEU A 92 -7.03 5.61 -3.47
N ARG A 93 -6.57 6.45 -2.53
CA ARG A 93 -5.73 7.62 -2.86
C ARG A 93 -4.38 7.20 -3.43
N GLU A 94 -3.74 6.17 -2.86
CA GLU A 94 -2.49 5.62 -3.35
C GLU A 94 -2.65 4.95 -4.71
N ILE A 95 -3.70 4.15 -4.93
CA ILE A 95 -4.01 3.54 -6.23
C ILE A 95 -4.10 4.62 -7.32
N ARG A 96 -4.90 5.67 -7.08
CA ARG A 96 -5.04 6.79 -8.04
C ARG A 96 -3.72 7.52 -8.28
N ARG A 97 -2.91 7.71 -7.23
CA ARG A 97 -1.58 8.33 -7.34
C ARG A 97 -0.67 7.49 -8.24
N TYR A 98 -0.56 6.19 -7.96
CA TYR A 98 0.37 5.32 -8.66
C TYR A 98 -0.05 5.02 -10.10
N GLN A 99 -1.35 4.92 -10.37
CA GLN A 99 -1.87 4.80 -11.74
C GLN A 99 -1.63 6.06 -12.59
N LYS A 100 -1.51 7.24 -11.98
CA LYS A 100 -1.19 8.49 -12.70
C LYS A 100 0.31 8.64 -12.97
N SER A 101 1.15 8.04 -12.13
CA SER A 101 2.61 8.11 -12.24
C SER A 101 3.19 6.96 -13.06
N THR A 102 4.44 7.11 -13.49
CA THR A 102 5.23 6.04 -14.14
C THR A 102 6.56 5.82 -13.43
N GLU A 103 6.64 6.23 -12.16
CA GLU A 103 7.83 6.06 -11.34
C GLU A 103 8.03 4.59 -10.95
N LEU A 104 9.29 4.17 -10.86
CA LEU A 104 9.63 2.84 -10.35
C LEU A 104 9.43 2.79 -8.85
N LEU A 105 8.72 1.77 -8.37
CA LEU A 105 8.33 1.61 -6.98
C LEU A 105 9.34 0.79 -6.19
N ILE A 106 10.11 -0.08 -6.84
CA ILE A 106 11.15 -0.87 -6.17
C ILE A 106 12.40 0.00 -6.00
N ARG A 107 12.98 -0.01 -4.80
CA ARG A 107 14.24 0.70 -4.55
C ARG A 107 15.36 0.10 -5.41
N LYS A 108 16.09 0.96 -6.13
CA LYS A 108 17.11 0.56 -7.11
C LYS A 108 18.24 -0.29 -6.54
N LEU A 109 18.76 0.06 -5.36
CA LEU A 109 19.92 -0.63 -4.78
C LEU A 109 19.59 -2.08 -4.34
N PRO A 110 18.50 -2.35 -3.58
CA PRO A 110 18.07 -3.72 -3.31
C PRO A 110 17.81 -4.54 -4.58
N PHE A 111 17.13 -3.97 -5.58
CA PHE A 111 16.86 -4.66 -6.85
C PHE A 111 18.17 -5.02 -7.57
N GLN A 112 19.11 -4.09 -7.64
CA GLN A 112 20.43 -4.34 -8.23
C GLN A 112 21.19 -5.46 -7.49
N ARG A 113 21.12 -5.50 -6.15
CA ARG A 113 21.76 -6.56 -5.36
C ARG A 113 21.14 -7.92 -5.69
N LEU A 114 19.81 -8.00 -5.76
CA LEU A 114 19.08 -9.21 -6.14
C LEU A 114 19.45 -9.69 -7.56
N VAL A 115 19.53 -8.78 -8.53
CA VAL A 115 19.94 -9.13 -9.90
C VAL A 115 21.34 -9.74 -9.92
N ARG A 116 22.28 -9.19 -9.13
CA ARG A 116 23.65 -9.71 -9.05
C ARG A 116 23.74 -11.04 -8.31
N GLU A 117 22.95 -11.21 -7.26
CA GLU A 117 22.83 -12.46 -6.52
C GLU A 117 22.37 -13.58 -7.44
N ILE A 118 21.25 -13.40 -8.14
CA ILE A 118 20.70 -14.39 -9.09
C ILE A 118 21.71 -14.66 -10.22
N ALA A 119 22.35 -13.62 -10.77
CA ALA A 119 23.29 -13.80 -11.87
C ALA A 119 24.54 -14.59 -11.48
N GLN A 120 24.97 -14.49 -10.22
CA GLN A 120 26.14 -15.20 -9.70
C GLN A 120 25.96 -16.72 -9.76
N ASP A 121 24.73 -17.21 -9.61
CA ASP A 121 24.41 -18.65 -9.68
C ASP A 121 24.60 -19.22 -11.11
N PHE A 122 24.56 -18.36 -12.13
CA PHE A 122 24.74 -18.78 -13.53
C PHE A 122 26.17 -18.60 -14.01
N LYS A 123 26.80 -17.46 -13.69
CA LYS A 123 28.17 -17.16 -14.09
C LYS A 123 28.81 -16.17 -13.14
N THR A 124 29.98 -16.52 -12.62
CA THR A 124 30.77 -15.63 -11.77
C THR A 124 31.34 -14.46 -12.59
N ASP A 125 31.59 -13.33 -11.91
CA ASP A 125 32.30 -12.16 -12.44
C ASP A 125 31.58 -11.41 -13.57
N LEU A 126 30.25 -11.50 -13.63
CA LEU A 126 29.43 -10.72 -14.57
C LEU A 126 29.42 -9.22 -14.24
N ARG A 127 29.69 -8.40 -15.26
CA ARG A 127 29.55 -6.94 -15.20
C ARG A 127 28.24 -6.52 -15.85
N PHE A 128 27.42 -5.80 -15.09
CA PHE A 128 26.16 -5.26 -15.57
C PHE A 128 26.32 -3.79 -15.98
N GLN A 129 25.79 -3.45 -17.16
CA GLN A 129 25.56 -2.06 -17.54
C GLN A 129 24.44 -1.47 -16.69
N SER A 130 24.51 -0.16 -16.38
CA SER A 130 23.46 0.53 -15.62
C SER A 130 22.10 0.49 -16.33
N SER A 131 22.08 0.63 -17.66
CA SER A 131 20.86 0.52 -18.47
C SER A 131 20.27 -0.89 -18.46
N ALA A 132 21.10 -1.94 -18.40
CA ALA A 132 20.62 -3.32 -18.34
C ALA A 132 19.87 -3.59 -17.03
N VAL A 133 20.40 -3.13 -15.89
CA VAL A 133 19.73 -3.26 -14.59
C VAL A 133 18.42 -2.47 -14.57
N MET A 134 18.40 -1.26 -15.16
CA MET A 134 17.18 -0.46 -15.29
C MET A 134 16.13 -1.18 -16.16
N ALA A 135 16.52 -1.74 -17.31
CA ALA A 135 15.61 -2.48 -18.19
C ALA A 135 15.02 -3.71 -17.49
N LEU A 136 15.83 -4.46 -16.74
CA LEU A 136 15.36 -5.57 -15.92
C LEU A 136 14.34 -5.11 -14.87
N GLN A 137 14.61 -3.97 -14.21
CA GLN A 137 13.69 -3.41 -13.22
C GLN A 137 12.37 -2.98 -13.85
N GLU A 138 12.43 -2.27 -14.97
CA GLU A 138 11.25 -1.81 -15.70
C GLU A 138 10.38 -2.98 -16.17
N SER A 139 11.00 -4.03 -16.71
CA SER A 139 10.30 -5.25 -17.13
C SER A 139 9.70 -6.00 -15.95
N SER A 140 10.44 -6.11 -14.83
CA SER A 140 9.97 -6.82 -13.62
C SER A 140 8.77 -6.11 -12.99
N GLU A 141 8.84 -4.79 -12.84
CA GLU A 141 7.72 -4.02 -12.28
C GLU A 141 6.49 -4.04 -13.19
N ALA A 142 6.68 -3.92 -14.52
CA ALA A 142 5.58 -4.04 -15.47
C ALA A 142 4.90 -5.43 -15.41
N TYR A 143 5.69 -6.50 -15.32
CA TYR A 143 5.18 -7.86 -15.16
C TYR A 143 4.38 -8.01 -13.86
N LEU A 144 4.90 -7.51 -12.73
CA LEU A 144 4.21 -7.60 -11.45
C LEU A 144 2.91 -6.79 -11.41
N VAL A 145 2.88 -5.60 -12.03
CA VAL A 145 1.64 -4.81 -12.15
C VAL A 145 0.59 -5.60 -12.91
N GLY A 146 0.92 -6.12 -14.09
CA GLY A 146 0.00 -6.93 -14.88
C GLY A 146 -0.46 -8.18 -14.11
N LEU A 147 0.44 -8.86 -13.38
CA LEU A 147 0.06 -10.02 -12.56
C LEU A 147 -0.91 -9.64 -11.43
N PHE A 148 -0.73 -8.47 -10.80
CA PHE A 148 -1.65 -7.99 -9.77
C PHE A 148 -3.03 -7.59 -10.32
N GLU A 149 -3.11 -7.10 -11.56
CA GLU A 149 -4.37 -6.83 -12.24
C GLU A 149 -5.20 -8.12 -12.38
N ASP A 150 -4.60 -9.19 -12.91
CA ASP A 150 -5.27 -10.50 -13.04
C ASP A 150 -5.61 -11.13 -11.69
N THR A 151 -4.70 -10.99 -10.72
CA THR A 151 -4.92 -11.47 -9.35
C THR A 151 -6.10 -10.74 -8.71
N ASN A 152 -6.24 -9.45 -8.95
CA ASN A 152 -7.37 -8.66 -8.47
C ASN A 152 -8.69 -9.12 -9.10
N LEU A 153 -8.70 -9.40 -10.40
CA LEU A 153 -9.87 -9.98 -11.09
C LEU A 153 -10.27 -11.34 -10.49
N CYS A 154 -9.30 -12.20 -10.16
CA CYS A 154 -9.56 -13.48 -9.49
C CYS A 154 -10.16 -13.28 -8.08
N ALA A 155 -9.67 -12.31 -7.32
CA ALA A 155 -10.22 -11.99 -6.00
C ALA A 155 -11.67 -11.49 -6.08
N ILE A 156 -11.96 -10.59 -7.03
CA ILE A 156 -13.30 -10.05 -7.29
C ILE A 156 -14.26 -11.16 -7.75
N HIS A 157 -13.80 -12.06 -8.63
CA HIS A 157 -14.58 -13.21 -9.07
C HIS A 157 -15.00 -14.10 -7.88
N ALA A 158 -14.16 -14.20 -6.86
CA ALA A 158 -14.43 -14.90 -5.60
C ALA A 158 -15.13 -14.04 -4.53
N LYS A 159 -15.73 -12.89 -4.90
CA LYS A 159 -16.44 -11.95 -4.01
C LYS A 159 -15.60 -11.41 -2.86
N ARG A 160 -14.29 -11.24 -3.06
CA ARG A 160 -13.35 -10.65 -2.08
C ARG A 160 -12.73 -9.38 -2.62
N VAL A 161 -12.28 -8.52 -1.70
CA VAL A 161 -11.50 -7.30 -2.01
C VAL A 161 -10.00 -7.49 -1.71
N THR A 162 -9.67 -8.43 -0.83
CA THR A 162 -8.28 -8.77 -0.48
C THR A 162 -7.76 -9.88 -1.38
N ILE A 163 -6.68 -9.59 -2.11
CA ILE A 163 -5.93 -10.60 -2.88
C ILE A 163 -5.24 -11.60 -1.95
N MET A 164 -5.18 -12.85 -2.37
CA MET A 164 -4.59 -13.96 -1.63
C MET A 164 -3.62 -14.76 -2.51
N PRO A 165 -2.71 -15.57 -1.93
CA PRO A 165 -1.79 -16.39 -2.72
C PRO A 165 -2.47 -17.31 -3.74
N LYS A 166 -3.67 -17.84 -3.41
CA LYS A 166 -4.48 -18.66 -4.33
C LYS A 166 -4.91 -17.89 -5.59
N ASP A 167 -5.10 -16.58 -5.50
CA ASP A 167 -5.50 -15.73 -6.62
C ASP A 167 -4.31 -15.55 -7.58
N ILE A 168 -3.09 -15.40 -7.02
CA ILE A 168 -1.85 -15.33 -7.81
C ILE A 168 -1.59 -16.66 -8.51
N GLN A 169 -1.74 -17.77 -7.78
CA GLN A 169 -1.57 -19.11 -8.34
C GLN A 169 -2.56 -19.37 -9.49
N LEU A 170 -3.82 -18.95 -9.32
CA LEU A 170 -4.84 -19.06 -10.35
C LEU A 170 -4.49 -18.20 -11.58
N ALA A 171 -4.13 -16.94 -11.37
CA ALA A 171 -3.74 -16.03 -12.45
C ALA A 171 -2.56 -16.58 -13.26
N ARG A 172 -1.48 -17.02 -12.59
CA ARG A 172 -0.32 -17.64 -13.26
C ARG A 172 -0.69 -18.92 -14.02
N ARG A 173 -1.57 -19.74 -13.46
CA ARG A 173 -2.07 -20.96 -14.11
C ARG A 173 -2.83 -20.66 -15.39
N ILE A 174 -3.69 -19.63 -15.38
CA ILE A 174 -4.46 -19.20 -16.56
C ILE A 174 -3.53 -18.61 -17.63
N ARG A 175 -2.51 -17.84 -17.23
CA ARG A 175 -1.48 -17.30 -18.14
C ARG A 175 -0.60 -18.36 -18.81
N GLY A 176 -0.63 -19.60 -18.34
CA GLY A 176 0.27 -20.66 -18.82
C GLY A 176 1.68 -20.58 -18.27
N GLU A 177 1.92 -19.73 -17.27
CA GLU A 177 3.19 -19.59 -16.55
C GLU A 177 3.33 -20.71 -15.53
N ARG A 178 3.49 -21.95 -16.01
CA ARG A 178 3.72 -23.11 -15.13
C ARG A 178 5.10 -23.00 -14.47
N ALA A 179 5.12 -23.29 -13.17
CA ALA A 179 6.32 -23.72 -12.45
C ALA A 179 6.72 -25.12 -12.92
#